data_AF-A0A924VZ02-F1
#
_entry.id   AF-A0A924VZ02-F1
#
_cell.length_a   1.000
_cell.length_b   1.000
_cell.length_c   1.000
_cell.angle_alpha   90.00
_cell.angle_beta   90.00
_cell.angle_gamma   90.00
#
_symmetry.space_group_name_H-M   'P 1'
#
loop_
_entity.id
_entity.type
_entity.pdbx_description
1 polymer ?
#
loop_
_entity_poly.entity_id
_entity_poly.type
_entity_poly.pdbx_seq_one_letter_code
_entity_poly.pdbx_strand_id
1 'polypeptide(L)'
;MTLENINYVAQTIGVFAILGSLLFVARQLQQAQKIERAAAQRELLARVSEWAWRVDGAERDLFVKGLVDFDDAPARQQGYISTALSDFVFIAESALNMHKHGFFSDGTWAGIEGAALALLRTPGGAQWWRYGQRYVGPEIAAHLKKRLSEIDPDTPSFIDFAPNYRKRLKELQALEAQGETTSLGSARSTGDAS
;
A
#
# COMPACT_ATOMS: atom_id res chain seq x y z
N MET A 1 64.54 -0.15 -28.70
CA MET A 1 63.40 -0.83 -28.04
C MET A 1 63.34 -2.25 -28.55
N THR A 2 63.30 -3.25 -27.65
CA THR A 2 63.12 -4.67 -28.03
C THR A 2 61.63 -4.98 -28.17
N LEU A 3 61.28 -6.03 -28.94
CA LEU A 3 59.89 -6.50 -29.11
C LEU A 3 59.22 -6.83 -27.76
N GLU A 4 60.02 -7.26 -26.78
CA GLU A 4 59.57 -7.54 -25.41
C GLU A 4 59.02 -6.29 -24.71
N ASN A 5 59.70 -5.14 -24.84
CA ASN A 5 59.24 -3.89 -24.23
C ASN A 5 57.88 -3.44 -24.77
N ILE A 6 57.61 -3.68 -26.05
CA ILE A 6 56.32 -3.36 -26.67
C ILE A 6 55.22 -4.27 -26.11
N ASN A 7 55.51 -5.55 -25.91
CA ASN A 7 54.57 -6.50 -25.32
C ASN A 7 54.19 -6.11 -23.88
N TYR A 8 55.15 -5.73 -23.04
CA TYR A 8 54.87 -5.28 -21.67
C TYR A 8 54.01 -4.01 -21.62
N VAL A 9 54.27 -3.05 -22.51
CA VAL A 9 53.45 -1.83 -22.62
C VAL A 9 52.02 -2.18 -23.06
N ALA A 10 51.86 -3.03 -24.07
CA ALA A 10 50.55 -3.47 -24.57
C ALA A 10 49.75 -4.23 -23.49
N GLN A 11 50.40 -5.13 -22.74
CA GLN A 11 49.77 -5.85 -21.63
C GLN A 11 49.33 -4.89 -20.52
N THR A 12 50.18 -3.92 -20.17
CA THR A 12 49.87 -2.91 -19.16
C THR A 12 48.63 -2.10 -19.57
N ILE A 13 48.59 -1.61 -20.81
CA ILE A 13 47.44 -0.89 -21.36
C ILE A 13 46.19 -1.79 -21.35
N GLY A 14 46.32 -3.06 -21.71
CA GLY A 14 45.23 -4.03 -21.70
C GLY A 14 44.62 -4.21 -20.31
N VAL A 15 45.45 -4.36 -19.28
CA VAL A 15 44.98 -4.46 -17.88
C VAL A 15 44.25 -3.18 -17.45
N PHE A 16 44.81 -2.00 -17.75
CA PHE A 16 44.15 -0.73 -17.43
C PHE A 16 42.82 -0.55 -18.17
N ALA A 17 42.72 -1.00 -19.43
CA ALA A 17 41.47 -0.98 -20.19
C ALA A 17 40.40 -1.89 -19.55
N ILE A 18 40.79 -3.09 -19.11
CA ILE A 18 39.89 -4.01 -18.40
C ILE A 18 39.42 -3.41 -17.07
N LEU A 19 40.33 -2.87 -16.26
CA LEU A 19 39.99 -2.22 -15.00
C LEU A 19 39.07 -1.01 -15.20
N GLY A 20 39.35 -0.19 -16.23
CA GLY A 20 38.51 0.93 -16.63
C GLY A 20 37.10 0.47 -17.02
N SER A 21 36.99 -0.62 -17.80
CA SER A 21 35.71 -1.22 -18.19
C SER A 21 34.93 -1.73 -16.98
N LEU A 22 35.58 -2.46 -16.06
CA LEU A 22 34.93 -2.93 -14.82
C LEU A 22 34.42 -1.79 -13.95
N LEU A 23 35.20 -0.72 -13.81
CA LEU A 23 34.78 0.46 -13.06
C LEU A 23 33.59 1.17 -13.71
N PHE A 24 33.56 1.22 -15.05
CA PHE A 24 32.42 1.76 -15.80
C PHE A 24 31.16 0.91 -15.59
N VAL A 25 31.24 -0.42 -15.70
CA VAL A 25 30.11 -1.34 -15.44
C VAL A 25 29.62 -1.20 -14.00
N ALA A 26 30.52 -1.12 -13.02
CA ALA A 26 30.14 -0.92 -11.63
C ALA A 26 29.35 0.38 -11.42
N ARG A 27 29.75 1.48 -12.07
CA ARG A 27 29.00 2.75 -12.04
C ARG A 27 27.65 2.65 -12.75
N GLN A 28 27.57 1.94 -13.87
CA GLN A 28 26.33 1.72 -14.60
C GLN A 28 25.32 0.93 -13.75
N LEU A 29 25.77 -0.12 -13.05
CA LEU A 29 24.92 -0.90 -12.14
C LEU A 29 24.38 -0.04 -10.99
N GLN A 30 25.20 0.85 -10.41
CA GLN A 30 24.75 1.78 -9.37
C GLN A 30 23.68 2.76 -9.87
N GLN A 31 23.81 3.25 -11.12
CA GLN A 31 22.82 4.13 -11.73
C GLN A 31 21.51 3.38 -12.01
N ALA A 32 21.59 2.15 -12.53
CA ALA A 32 20.43 1.30 -12.77
C ALA A 32 19.64 1.04 -11.48
N GLN A 33 20.33 0.69 -10.39
CA GLN A 33 19.71 0.49 -9.08
C GLN A 33 19.02 1.76 -8.55
N LYS A 34 19.60 2.95 -8.76
CA LYS A 34 18.96 4.22 -8.36
C LYS A 34 17.67 4.49 -9.15
N ILE A 35 17.67 4.21 -10.46
CA ILE A 35 16.49 4.38 -11.31
C ILE A 35 15.40 3.39 -10.90
N GLU A 36 15.75 2.13 -10.65
CA GLU A 36 14.83 1.09 -10.20
C GLU A 36 14.19 1.46 -8.85
N ARG A 37 14.97 1.97 -7.89
CA ARG A 37 14.46 2.50 -6.62
C ARG A 37 13.46 3.63 -6.80
N ALA A 38 13.77 4.59 -7.66
CA ALA A 38 12.86 5.69 -7.94
C ALA A 38 11.57 5.21 -8.64
N ALA A 39 11.66 4.21 -9.53
CA ALA A 39 10.51 3.63 -10.20
C ALA A 39 9.59 2.89 -9.20
N ALA A 40 10.15 2.03 -8.35
CA ALA A 40 9.42 1.30 -7.32
C ALA A 40 8.69 2.25 -6.33
N GLN A 41 9.35 3.35 -5.93
CA GLN A 41 8.73 4.39 -5.09
C GLN A 41 7.55 5.07 -5.79
N ARG A 42 7.71 5.43 -7.07
CA ARG A 42 6.63 6.08 -7.85
C ARG A 42 5.44 5.15 -8.04
N GLU A 43 5.69 3.88 -8.38
CA GLU A 43 4.64 2.88 -8.56
C GLU A 43 3.83 2.67 -7.28
N LEU A 44 4.52 2.52 -6.14
CA LEU A 44 3.84 2.38 -4.86
C LEU A 44 3.02 3.62 -4.50
N LEU A 45 3.57 4.82 -4.68
CA LEU A 45 2.83 6.08 -4.44
C LEU A 45 1.60 6.19 -5.34
N ALA A 46 1.71 5.76 -6.61
CA ALA A 46 0.56 5.70 -7.51
C ALA A 46 -0.52 4.74 -6.98
N ARG A 47 -0.15 3.53 -6.54
CA ARG A 47 -1.09 2.57 -5.95
C ARG A 47 -1.77 3.10 -4.68
N VAL A 48 -1.03 3.78 -3.81
CA VAL A 48 -1.60 4.43 -2.60
C VAL A 48 -2.56 5.55 -3.01
N SER A 49 -2.20 6.37 -3.99
CA SER A 49 -3.06 7.45 -4.48
C SER A 49 -4.34 6.90 -5.13
N GLU A 50 -4.24 5.88 -5.97
CA GLU A 50 -5.38 5.21 -6.59
C GLU A 50 -6.32 4.60 -5.56
N TRP A 51 -5.76 3.96 -4.53
CA TRP A 51 -6.55 3.46 -3.40
C TRP A 51 -7.28 4.60 -2.68
N ALA A 52 -6.59 5.71 -2.39
CA ALA A 52 -7.18 6.86 -1.71
C ALA A 52 -8.34 7.47 -2.53
N TRP A 53 -8.17 7.63 -3.84
CA TRP A 53 -9.22 8.10 -4.73
C TRP A 53 -10.42 7.15 -4.79
N ARG A 54 -10.18 5.84 -4.76
CA ARG A 54 -11.24 4.82 -4.78
C ARG A 54 -12.12 4.91 -3.53
N VAL A 55 -11.50 5.02 -2.35
CA VAL A 55 -12.24 5.05 -1.06
C VAL A 55 -12.89 6.41 -0.76
N ASP A 56 -12.44 7.49 -1.42
CA ASP A 56 -13.08 8.81 -1.35
C ASP A 56 -14.15 9.03 -2.44
N GLY A 57 -14.35 8.06 -3.33
CA GLY A 57 -15.28 8.16 -4.46
C GLY A 57 -16.77 8.00 -4.09
N ALA A 58 -17.59 7.64 -5.09
CA ALA A 58 -19.04 7.53 -4.95
C ALA A 58 -19.51 6.54 -3.87
N GLU A 59 -18.66 5.56 -3.52
CA GLU A 59 -18.95 4.52 -2.54
C GLU A 59 -18.32 4.80 -1.16
N ARG A 60 -17.87 6.04 -0.92
CA ARG A 60 -17.27 6.47 0.35
C ARG A 60 -18.12 6.15 1.57
N ASP A 61 -19.44 6.23 1.48
CA ASP A 61 -20.33 5.92 2.61
C ASP A 61 -20.29 4.43 2.98
N LEU A 62 -20.16 3.54 2.00
CA LEU A 62 -19.97 2.10 2.24
C LEU A 62 -18.63 1.85 2.93
N PHE A 63 -17.58 2.56 2.51
CA PHE A 63 -16.27 2.50 3.15
C PHE A 63 -16.32 2.92 4.62
N VAL A 64 -16.84 4.12 4.90
CA VAL A 64 -16.86 4.68 6.25
C VAL A 64 -17.70 3.83 7.20
N LYS A 65 -18.88 3.36 6.76
CA LYS A 65 -19.72 2.44 7.55
C LYS A 65 -19.03 1.10 7.76
N GLY A 66 -18.40 0.55 6.71
CA GLY A 66 -17.69 -0.73 6.78
C GLY A 66 -16.48 -0.74 7.71
N LEU A 67 -15.84 0.42 7.94
CA LEU A 67 -14.78 0.55 8.95
C LEU A 67 -15.33 0.55 10.39
N VAL A 68 -16.61 0.83 10.59
CA VAL A 68 -17.24 0.79 11.92
C VAL A 68 -17.85 -0.57 12.20
N ASP A 69 -18.49 -1.17 11.21
CA ASP A 69 -19.15 -2.46 11.35
C ASP A 69 -19.07 -3.23 10.02
N PHE A 70 -18.42 -4.38 10.07
CA PHE A 70 -18.19 -5.28 8.96
C PHE A 70 -19.10 -6.51 9.05
N ASP A 71 -19.15 -7.18 10.20
CA ASP A 71 -19.84 -8.46 10.37
C ASP A 71 -21.35 -8.32 10.13
N ASP A 72 -21.97 -7.25 10.63
CA ASP A 72 -23.42 -7.02 10.51
C ASP A 72 -23.78 -6.16 9.28
N ALA A 73 -22.79 -5.77 8.47
CA ALA A 73 -23.00 -4.96 7.29
C ALA A 73 -23.70 -5.74 6.15
N PRO A 74 -24.47 -5.06 5.28
CA PRO A 74 -25.01 -5.68 4.07
C PRO A 74 -23.90 -6.26 3.18
N ALA A 75 -24.18 -7.37 2.48
CA ALA A 75 -23.19 -8.07 1.64
C ALA A 75 -22.46 -7.17 0.63
N ARG A 76 -23.15 -6.17 0.04
CA ARG A 76 -22.52 -5.19 -0.85
C ARG A 76 -21.45 -4.36 -0.13
N GLN A 77 -21.75 -3.89 1.09
CA GLN A 77 -20.81 -3.14 1.92
C GLN A 77 -19.62 -4.02 2.33
N GLN A 78 -19.88 -5.28 2.74
CA GLN A 78 -18.83 -6.26 3.06
C GLN A 78 -17.90 -6.53 1.88
N GLY A 79 -18.45 -6.69 0.66
CA GLY A 79 -17.63 -6.89 -0.54
C GLY A 79 -16.75 -5.68 -0.84
N TYR A 80 -17.32 -4.47 -0.75
CA TYR A 80 -16.60 -3.22 -0.99
C TYR A 80 -15.44 -3.04 0.00
N ILE A 81 -15.73 -3.11 1.31
CA ILE A 81 -14.72 -2.91 2.36
C ILE A 81 -13.67 -4.04 2.34
N SER A 82 -14.07 -5.29 2.04
CA SER A 82 -13.12 -6.39 1.89
C SER A 82 -12.13 -6.12 0.78
N THR A 83 -12.60 -5.61 -0.35
CA THR A 83 -11.73 -5.24 -1.49
C THR A 83 -10.78 -4.11 -1.09
N ALA A 84 -11.31 -3.04 -0.49
CA ALA A 84 -10.52 -1.89 -0.08
C ALA A 84 -9.44 -2.25 0.96
N LEU A 85 -9.76 -3.06 1.96
CA LEU A 85 -8.80 -3.51 2.98
C LEU A 85 -7.77 -4.49 2.39
N SER A 86 -8.19 -5.41 1.52
CA SER A 86 -7.27 -6.34 0.82
C SER A 86 -6.25 -5.58 -0.01
N ASP A 87 -6.72 -4.64 -0.84
CA ASP A 87 -5.88 -3.82 -1.71
C ASP A 87 -4.80 -3.10 -0.90
N PHE A 88 -5.18 -2.52 0.24
CA PHE A 88 -4.22 -1.81 1.08
C PHE A 88 -3.23 -2.76 1.78
N VAL A 89 -3.68 -3.93 2.23
CA VAL A 89 -2.76 -4.94 2.79
C VAL A 89 -1.77 -5.44 1.73
N PHE A 90 -2.18 -5.62 0.47
CA PHE A 90 -1.27 -5.97 -0.62
C PHE A 90 -0.29 -4.83 -0.98
N ILE A 91 -0.71 -3.58 -0.85
CA ILE A 91 0.20 -2.43 -0.94
C ILE A 91 1.23 -2.49 0.20
N ALA A 92 0.80 -2.75 1.43
CA ALA A 92 1.69 -2.88 2.58
C ALA A 92 2.65 -4.08 2.46
N GLU A 93 2.19 -5.21 1.93
CA GLU A 93 3.05 -6.37 1.62
C GLU A 93 4.11 -6.03 0.59
N SER A 94 3.71 -5.38 -0.51
CA SER A 94 4.66 -4.91 -1.54
C SER A 94 5.69 -3.97 -0.93
N ALA A 95 5.26 -3.07 -0.04
CA ALA A 95 6.14 -2.13 0.64
C ALA A 95 7.09 -2.79 1.64
N LEU A 96 6.64 -3.82 2.37
CA LEU A 96 7.48 -4.59 3.29
C LEU A 96 8.61 -5.27 2.51
N ASN A 97 8.30 -5.89 1.37
CA ASN A 97 9.29 -6.55 0.53
C ASN A 97 10.31 -5.55 -0.04
N MET A 98 9.84 -4.40 -0.54
CA MET A 98 10.72 -3.33 -1.04
C MET A 98 11.59 -2.73 0.08
N HIS A 99 11.07 -2.58 1.29
CA HIS A 99 11.84 -2.12 2.46
C HIS A 99 12.95 -3.10 2.83
N LYS A 100 12.66 -4.41 2.89
CA LYS A 100 13.66 -5.45 3.19
C LYS A 100 14.83 -5.48 2.20
N HIS A 101 14.58 -5.12 0.95
CA HIS A 101 15.61 -5.04 -0.08
C HIS A 101 16.26 -3.65 -0.21
N GLY A 102 15.95 -2.71 0.69
CA GLY A 102 16.56 -1.39 0.74
C GLY A 102 16.09 -0.44 -0.38
N PHE A 103 14.93 -0.70 -0.97
CA PHE A 103 14.30 0.22 -1.92
C PHE A 103 13.56 1.38 -1.22
N PHE A 104 13.08 1.14 0.01
CA PHE A 104 12.40 2.13 0.84
C PHE A 104 13.19 2.51 2.08
N SER A 105 13.03 3.77 2.48
CA SER A 105 13.51 4.25 3.78
C SER A 105 12.60 3.73 4.90
N ASP A 106 13.13 3.71 6.13
CA ASP A 106 12.34 3.38 7.32
C ASP A 106 11.13 4.30 7.48
N GLY A 107 11.27 5.59 7.11
CA GLY A 107 10.16 6.55 7.16
C GLY A 107 9.04 6.22 6.17
N THR A 108 9.39 5.83 4.93
CA THR A 108 8.40 5.40 3.93
C THR A 108 7.66 4.15 4.40
N TRP A 109 8.40 3.17 4.93
CA TRP A 109 7.82 1.95 5.48
C TRP A 109 6.89 2.24 6.66
N ALA A 110 7.36 3.04 7.62
CA ALA A 110 6.58 3.40 8.81
C ALA A 110 5.26 4.10 8.47
N GLY A 111 5.22 4.94 7.42
CA GLY A 111 3.99 5.57 6.97
C GLY A 111 2.96 4.57 6.43
N ILE A 112 3.41 3.60 5.63
CA ILE A 112 2.54 2.59 5.01
C ILE A 112 2.08 1.56 6.04
N GLU A 113 3.01 1.07 6.86
CA GLU A 113 2.71 0.20 8.00
C GLU A 113 1.70 0.87 8.92
N GLY A 114 1.95 2.14 9.29
CA GLY A 114 1.06 2.92 10.14
C GLY A 114 -0.35 3.05 9.57
N ALA A 115 -0.49 3.28 8.27
CA ALA A 115 -1.79 3.35 7.61
C ALA A 115 -2.52 1.98 7.61
N ALA A 116 -1.81 0.88 7.35
CA ALA A 116 -2.39 -0.46 7.39
C ALA A 116 -2.86 -0.82 8.82
N LEU A 117 -2.03 -0.53 9.82
CA LEU A 117 -2.37 -0.73 11.22
C LEU A 117 -3.50 0.18 11.67
N ALA A 118 -3.59 1.42 11.18
CA ALA A 118 -4.70 2.31 11.46
C ALA A 118 -6.02 1.77 10.92
N LEU A 119 -6.03 1.23 9.70
CA LEU A 119 -7.21 0.62 9.07
C LEU A 119 -7.66 -0.63 9.85
N LEU A 120 -6.74 -1.53 10.17
CA LEU A 120 -7.03 -2.78 10.86
C LEU A 120 -7.46 -2.59 12.32
N ARG A 121 -7.18 -1.44 12.93
CA ARG A 121 -7.63 -1.10 14.29
C ARG A 121 -8.99 -0.42 14.34
N THR A 122 -9.57 -0.07 13.19
CA THR A 122 -10.99 0.28 13.18
C THR A 122 -11.83 -0.95 13.58
N PRO A 123 -13.00 -0.81 14.22
CA PRO A 123 -13.77 -1.97 14.66
C PRO A 123 -14.13 -2.92 13.50
N GLY A 124 -14.58 -2.37 12.37
CA GLY A 124 -14.86 -3.15 11.15
C GLY A 124 -13.59 -3.73 10.51
N GLY A 125 -12.46 -3.01 10.56
CA GLY A 125 -11.17 -3.53 10.11
C GLY A 125 -10.68 -4.73 10.93
N ALA A 126 -10.84 -4.68 12.25
CA ALA A 126 -10.50 -5.78 13.16
C ALA A 126 -11.42 -6.98 12.94
N GLN A 127 -12.72 -6.73 12.73
CA GLN A 127 -13.69 -7.76 12.37
C GLN A 127 -13.30 -8.46 11.06
N TRP A 128 -13.04 -7.69 9.99
CA TRP A 128 -12.57 -8.21 8.70
C TRP A 128 -11.27 -9.01 8.83
N TRP A 129 -10.32 -8.54 9.64
CA TRP A 129 -9.00 -9.17 9.77
C TRP A 129 -9.04 -10.62 10.24
N ARG A 130 -10.08 -11.03 10.99
CA ARG A 130 -10.31 -12.44 11.38
C ARG A 130 -10.42 -13.38 10.17
N TYR A 131 -10.91 -12.86 9.05
CA TYR A 131 -11.03 -13.56 7.77
C TYR A 131 -9.88 -13.20 6.84
N GLY A 132 -9.58 -11.90 6.71
CA GLY A 132 -8.56 -11.32 5.83
C GLY A 132 -7.20 -11.97 5.96
N GLN A 133 -6.75 -12.19 7.21
CA GLN A 133 -5.42 -12.74 7.48
C GLN A 133 -5.18 -14.15 6.93
N ARG A 134 -6.23 -14.86 6.49
CA ARG A 134 -6.13 -16.25 5.99
C ARG A 134 -5.72 -16.35 4.52
N TYR A 135 -5.90 -15.29 3.73
CA TYR A 135 -5.56 -15.31 2.30
C TYR A 135 -4.47 -14.31 1.91
N VAL A 136 -4.11 -13.39 2.79
CA VAL A 136 -2.94 -12.53 2.59
C VAL A 136 -1.64 -13.32 2.84
N GLY A 137 -0.51 -12.86 2.32
CA GLY A 137 0.76 -13.55 2.48
C GLY A 137 1.11 -13.80 3.96
N PRO A 138 1.63 -15.00 4.32
CA PRO A 138 1.85 -15.36 5.72
C PRO A 138 2.85 -14.43 6.41
N GLU A 139 3.80 -13.87 5.67
CA GLU A 139 4.81 -12.95 6.17
C GLU A 139 4.22 -11.61 6.59
N ILE A 140 3.44 -10.95 5.72
CA ILE A 140 2.76 -9.70 6.07
C ILE A 140 1.69 -9.94 7.14
N ALA A 141 1.00 -11.08 7.12
CA ALA A 141 0.03 -11.43 8.16
C ALA A 141 0.69 -11.52 9.53
N ALA A 142 1.80 -12.27 9.64
CA ALA A 142 2.55 -12.42 10.88
C ALA A 142 3.12 -11.08 11.35
N HIS A 143 3.63 -10.28 10.41
CA HIS A 143 4.14 -8.94 10.69
C HIS A 143 3.06 -8.03 11.26
N LEU A 144 1.93 -7.85 10.56
CA LEU A 144 0.82 -7.01 11.01
C LEU A 144 0.23 -7.52 12.32
N LYS A 145 0.07 -8.84 12.50
CA LYS A 145 -0.41 -9.42 13.76
C LYS A 145 0.49 -9.07 14.94
N LYS A 146 1.81 -9.20 14.77
CA LYS A 146 2.79 -8.80 15.79
C LYS A 146 2.64 -7.31 16.10
N ARG A 147 2.66 -6.45 15.08
CA ARG A 147 2.58 -4.99 15.27
C ARG A 147 1.26 -4.55 15.90
N LEU A 148 0.13 -5.17 15.54
CA LEU A 148 -1.17 -4.93 16.17
C LEU A 148 -1.15 -5.25 17.68
N SER A 149 -0.38 -6.24 18.12
CA SER A 149 -0.24 -6.58 19.55
C SER A 149 0.68 -5.64 20.34
N GLU A 150 1.51 -4.85 19.64
CA GLU A 150 2.46 -3.91 20.24
C GLU A 150 1.90 -2.49 20.33
N ILE A 151 0.81 -2.18 19.61
CA ILE A 151 0.19 -0.87 19.61
C ILE A 151 -0.73 -0.71 20.83
N ASP A 152 -0.63 0.44 21.49
CA ASP A 152 -1.56 0.85 22.54
C ASP A 152 -3.00 0.90 22.00
N PRO A 153 -3.98 0.21 22.64
CA PRO A 153 -5.39 0.26 22.25
C PRO A 153 -5.96 1.68 22.11
N ASP A 154 -5.45 2.67 22.84
CA ASP A 154 -5.91 4.05 22.81
C ASP A 154 -5.30 4.87 21.65
N THR A 155 -4.39 4.27 20.87
CA THR A 155 -3.82 4.93 19.71
C THR A 155 -4.93 5.21 18.67
N PRO A 156 -5.02 6.41 18.08
CA PRO A 156 -6.04 6.75 17.09
C PRO A 156 -6.05 5.80 15.88
N SER A 157 -7.21 5.30 15.47
CA SER A 157 -7.43 4.47 14.27
C SER A 157 -7.56 5.30 12.99
N PHE A 158 -7.80 4.65 11.84
CA PHE A 158 -7.94 5.35 10.55
C PHE A 158 -9.09 6.37 10.53
N ILE A 159 -10.21 6.06 11.17
CA ILE A 159 -11.35 6.98 11.29
C ILE A 159 -10.94 8.24 12.08
N ASP A 160 -9.99 8.11 13.00
CA ASP A 160 -9.58 9.18 13.91
C ASP A 160 -8.59 10.16 13.26
N PHE A 161 -7.78 9.69 12.31
CA PHE A 161 -6.83 10.53 11.56
C PHE A 161 -7.49 11.43 10.52
N ALA A 162 -8.73 11.11 10.13
CA ALA A 162 -9.46 11.79 9.08
C ALA A 162 -10.74 12.43 9.66
N PRO A 163 -10.69 13.68 10.15
CA PRO A 163 -11.84 14.33 10.79
C PRO A 163 -13.12 14.34 9.94
N ASN A 164 -12.94 14.36 8.61
CA ASN A 164 -14.01 14.25 7.62
C ASN A 164 -14.75 12.90 7.67
N TYR A 165 -14.11 11.78 8.02
CA TYR A 165 -14.78 10.50 8.21
C TYR A 165 -15.60 10.45 9.49
N ARG A 166 -15.08 10.93 10.62
CA ARG A 166 -15.88 11.07 11.86
C ARG A 166 -17.11 11.95 11.64
N LYS A 167 -16.93 13.10 10.97
CA LYS A 167 -18.04 13.98 10.65
C LYS A 167 -19.08 13.27 9.78
N ARG A 168 -18.64 12.61 8.71
CA ARG A 168 -19.53 11.90 7.80
C ARG A 168 -20.28 10.75 8.49
N LEU A 169 -19.62 10.01 9.37
CA LEU A 169 -20.25 8.94 10.15
C LEU A 169 -21.42 9.47 11.00
N LYS A 170 -21.22 10.61 11.68
CA LYS A 170 -22.29 11.26 12.46
C LYS A 170 -23.46 11.72 11.58
N GLU A 171 -23.17 12.24 10.39
CA GLU A 171 -24.21 12.62 9.42
C GLU A 171 -25.02 11.40 8.97
N LEU A 172 -24.35 10.29 8.63
CA LEU A 172 -25.01 9.04 8.21
C LEU A 172 -25.90 8.47 9.33
N GLN A 173 -25.43 8.48 10.57
CA GLN A 173 -26.22 8.05 11.73
C GLN A 173 -27.45 8.94 11.95
N ALA A 174 -27.31 10.26 11.74
CA ALA A 174 -28.44 11.19 11.87
C ALA A 174 -29.50 10.96 10.78
N LEU A 175 -29.10 10.68 9.54
CA LEU A 175 -30.02 10.34 8.45
C LEU A 175 -30.78 9.04 8.70
N GLU A 176 -30.08 8.02 9.21
CA GLU A 176 -30.70 6.74 9.59
C GLU A 176 -31.71 6.90 10.73
N ALA A 177 -31.39 7.72 11.73
CA ALA A 177 -32.31 8.01 12.84
C ALA A 177 -33.57 8.77 12.39
N GLN A 178 -33.50 9.51 11.28
CA GLN A 178 -34.64 10.23 10.70
C GLN A 178 -35.51 9.35 9.79
N GLY A 179 -35.17 8.07 9.60
CA GLY A 179 -35.87 7.17 8.70
C GLY A 179 -35.62 7.48 7.22
N GLU A 180 -34.71 8.40 6.91
CA GLU A 180 -34.16 8.58 5.56
C GLU A 180 -33.13 7.48 5.33
N THR A 181 -33.60 6.23 5.17
CA THR A 181 -32.78 5.19 4.57
C THR A 181 -32.42 5.67 3.18
N THR A 182 -31.23 6.25 3.06
CA THR A 182 -30.65 6.65 1.80
C THR A 182 -30.62 5.39 0.95
N SER A 183 -31.54 5.30 -0.02
CA SER A 183 -31.59 4.24 -1.03
C SER A 183 -30.33 4.38 -1.89
N LEU A 184 -29.21 3.91 -1.35
CA LEU A 184 -27.89 3.97 -1.96
C LEU A 184 -27.84 2.92 -3.09
N GLY A 185 -28.36 3.30 -4.26
CA GLY A 185 -27.94 2.73 -5.53
C GLY A 185 -28.90 1.76 -6.22
N SER A 186 -30.13 2.21 -6.51
CA SER A 186 -30.96 1.63 -7.59
C SER A 186 -31.05 2.55 -8.82
N ALA A 187 -30.12 3.50 -8.99
CA ALA A 187 -30.12 4.43 -10.12
C ALA A 187 -28.88 4.24 -11.01
N ARG A 188 -28.91 3.22 -11.87
CA ARG A 188 -28.29 3.16 -13.22
C ARG A 188 -28.57 1.79 -13.86
N SER A 189 -29.82 1.58 -14.24
CA SER A 189 -30.20 0.66 -15.32
C SER A 189 -31.21 1.40 -16.21
N THR A 190 -30.71 2.45 -16.84
CA THR A 190 -31.28 3.06 -18.04
C THR A 190 -30.15 2.91 -19.05
N GLY A 191 -30.19 1.93 -19.94
CA GLY A 191 -31.13 1.92 -21.04
C GLY A 191 -30.39 2.51 -22.25
N ASP A 192 -29.69 1.64 -22.97
CA ASP A 192 -29.22 1.78 -24.35
C ASP A 192 -28.94 0.30 -24.75
N ALA A 193 -29.83 -0.45 -25.41
CA ALA A 193 -30.63 -0.25 -26.61
C ALA A 193 -29.78 -0.06 -27.88
N SER A 194 -29.60 -1.19 -28.59
CA SER A 194 -29.37 -1.39 -30.04
C SER A 194 -28.02 -1.96 -30.43
#